data_AF-A0A7K3G3D1-F1
#
_entry.id   AF-A0A7K3G3D1-F1
#
_cell.length_a   1.000
_cell.length_b   1.000
_cell.length_c   1.000
_cell.angle_alpha   90.00
_cell.angle_beta   90.00
_cell.angle_gamma   90.00
#
_symmetry.space_group_name_H-M   'P 1'
#
loop_
_entity.id
_entity.type
_entity.pdbx_description
1 polymer ?
#
loop_
_entity_poly.entity_id
_entity_poly.type
_entity_poly.pdbx_seq_one_letter_code
_entity_poly.pdbx_strand_id
1 'polypeptide(L)'
;MMPGSLVLRLAGRPAGGHVDAFGAPDPSEPVRISVPVTAHVSFAELLTLLVTAPGVCLDYADLASDDVVRDSVRFALITTDLLSLDQRSERVMAVYRGDAPGSHALPSFEYLRCVGSAITRVFGLEAAL
;
A
#
# COMPACT_ATOMS: atom_id res chain seq x y z
N MET A 1 6.26 -13.98 0.17
CA MET A 1 7.35 -14.39 -0.76
C MET A 1 6.84 -15.50 -1.67
N MET A 2 6.76 -15.26 -2.97
CA MET A 2 6.84 -16.31 -3.99
C MET A 2 7.55 -15.70 -5.21
N PRO A 3 8.79 -16.12 -5.54
CA PRO A 3 9.38 -15.87 -6.84
C PRO A 3 9.00 -17.03 -7.79
N GLY A 4 8.72 -16.72 -9.06
CA GLY A 4 8.42 -17.73 -10.06
C GLY A 4 8.72 -17.23 -11.48
N SER A 5 9.94 -17.54 -11.93
CA SER A 5 10.59 -17.15 -13.19
C SER A 5 9.88 -17.62 -14.46
N LEU A 6 10.05 -16.85 -15.55
CA LEU A 6 9.69 -17.20 -16.92
C LEU A 6 10.54 -18.35 -17.49
N VAL A 7 9.84 -19.35 -18.04
CA VAL A 7 10.11 -20.21 -19.21
C VAL A 7 11.49 -20.85 -19.41
N LEU A 8 11.50 -22.19 -19.49
CA LEU A 8 12.31 -22.95 -20.46
C LEU A 8 11.42 -23.98 -21.17
N ARG A 9 11.24 -23.79 -22.49
CA ARG A 9 10.61 -24.77 -23.39
C ARG A 9 11.51 -26.00 -23.51
N LEU A 10 10.98 -27.17 -23.14
CA LEU A 10 11.51 -28.46 -23.58
C LEU A 10 10.47 -29.12 -24.49
N ALA A 11 10.88 -29.34 -25.73
CA ALA A 11 10.08 -30.00 -26.76
C ALA A 11 9.90 -31.48 -26.40
N GLY A 12 8.64 -31.94 -26.35
CA GLY A 12 8.28 -33.34 -26.22
C GLY A 12 6.76 -33.52 -26.20
N ARG A 13 6.18 -33.98 -27.32
CA ARG A 13 4.81 -34.48 -27.42
C ARG A 13 4.87 -36.03 -27.40
N PRO A 14 3.76 -36.77 -27.20
CA PRO A 14 2.44 -36.39 -26.67
C PRO A 14 1.97 -37.35 -25.54
N ALA A 15 1.21 -36.86 -24.57
CA ALA A 15 0.38 -37.73 -23.73
C ALA A 15 -1.01 -37.12 -23.64
N GLY A 16 -2.00 -37.88 -24.11
CA GLY A 16 -3.41 -37.50 -24.10
C GLY A 16 -3.93 -37.26 -22.69
N GLY A 17 -4.85 -36.32 -22.60
CA GLY A 17 -5.41 -35.83 -21.35
C GLY A 17 -5.38 -34.31 -21.39
N HIS A 18 -6.55 -33.68 -21.35
CA HIS A 18 -6.72 -32.25 -21.19
C HIS A 18 -5.92 -31.78 -19.97
N VAL A 19 -4.70 -31.30 -20.20
CA VAL A 19 -3.99 -30.50 -19.22
C VAL A 19 -4.35 -29.08 -19.57
N ASP A 20 -5.27 -28.49 -18.80
CA ASP A 20 -5.42 -27.04 -18.82
C ASP A 20 -4.06 -26.45 -18.51
N ALA A 21 -3.47 -25.81 -19.52
CA ALA A 21 -2.25 -25.06 -19.36
C ALA A 21 -2.59 -23.86 -18.46
N PHE A 22 -2.29 -23.97 -17.16
CA PHE A 22 -2.37 -22.85 -16.23
C PHE A 22 -1.65 -21.64 -16.86
N GLY A 23 -2.41 -20.59 -17.16
CA GLY A 23 -1.92 -19.36 -17.78
C GLY A 23 -2.33 -19.14 -19.25
N ALA A 24 -3.05 -20.08 -19.89
CA ALA A 24 -3.76 -19.73 -21.12
C ALA A 24 -4.92 -18.77 -20.77
N PRO A 25 -5.05 -17.62 -21.46
CA PRO A 25 -6.19 -16.73 -21.26
C PRO A 25 -7.47 -17.52 -21.52
N ASP A 26 -8.36 -17.58 -20.53
CA ASP A 26 -9.67 -18.21 -20.73
C ASP A 26 -10.41 -17.41 -21.82
N PRO A 27 -10.85 -18.04 -22.92
CA PRO A 27 -11.55 -17.33 -23.99
C PRO A 27 -12.89 -16.72 -23.55
N SER A 28 -13.40 -17.10 -22.37
CA SER A 28 -14.59 -16.52 -21.75
C SER A 28 -14.28 -15.40 -20.74
N GLU A 29 -13.00 -15.15 -20.42
CA GLU A 29 -12.63 -14.05 -19.53
C GLU A 29 -12.87 -12.69 -20.21
N PRO A 30 -13.49 -11.73 -19.50
CA PRO A 30 -13.67 -10.39 -20.03
C PRO A 30 -12.32 -9.73 -20.28
N VAL A 31 -12.17 -9.04 -21.42
CA VAL A 31 -10.97 -8.27 -21.75
C VAL A 31 -10.71 -7.23 -20.65
N ARG A 32 -9.54 -7.33 -20.01
CA ARG A 32 -9.09 -6.39 -18.97
C ARG A 32 -8.08 -5.42 -19.56
N ILE A 33 -8.19 -4.16 -19.15
CA ILE A 33 -7.21 -3.12 -19.48
C ILE A 33 -6.62 -2.55 -18.19
N SER A 34 -5.36 -2.12 -18.24
CA SER A 34 -4.74 -1.36 -17.16
C SER A 34 -4.97 0.12 -17.40
N VAL A 35 -5.54 0.83 -16.43
CA VAL A 35 -5.78 2.27 -16.49
C VAL A 35 -4.83 2.96 -15.51
N PRO A 36 -3.91 3.83 -15.97
CA PRO A 36 -3.08 4.61 -15.06
C PRO A 36 -3.95 5.66 -14.36
N VAL A 37 -3.93 5.66 -13.02
CA VAL A 37 -4.58 6.67 -12.19
C VAL A 37 -3.51 7.47 -11.47
N THR A 38 -3.60 8.79 -11.54
CA THR A 38 -2.76 9.71 -10.77
C THR A 38 -3.58 10.23 -9.60
N ALA A 39 -3.09 10.04 -8.38
CA ALA A 39 -3.64 10.62 -7.17
C ALA A 39 -2.63 11.61 -6.58
N HIS A 40 -3.12 12.76 -6.11
CA HIS A 40 -2.34 13.71 -5.34
C HIS A 40 -2.74 13.55 -3.89
N VAL A 41 -1.77 13.32 -3.02
CA VAL A 41 -1.98 13.14 -1.58
C VAL A 41 -1.02 14.02 -0.80
N SER A 42 -1.55 14.63 0.25
CA SER A 42 -0.84 15.44 1.22
C SER A 42 -0.12 14.58 2.26
N PHE A 43 0.71 15.22 3.09
CA PHE A 43 1.36 14.57 4.22
C PHE A 43 0.34 13.93 5.19
N ALA A 44 -0.74 14.65 5.50
CA ALA A 44 -1.76 14.18 6.44
C ALA A 44 -2.49 12.94 5.92
N GLU A 45 -2.79 12.92 4.61
CA GLU A 45 -3.41 11.80 3.93
C GLU A 45 -2.47 10.58 3.89
N LEU A 46 -1.19 10.77 3.55
CA LEU A 46 -0.20 9.70 3.58
C LEU A 46 -0.04 9.08 4.97
N LEU A 47 0.05 9.92 5.99
CA LEU A 47 0.13 9.47 7.38
C LEU A 47 -1.11 8.65 7.74
N THR A 48 -2.29 9.12 7.35
CA THR A 48 -3.57 8.45 7.61
C THR A 48 -3.69 7.13 6.88
N LEU A 49 -3.28 7.07 5.62
CA LEU A 49 -3.25 5.84 4.82
C LEU A 49 -2.36 4.80 5.49
N LEU A 50 -1.15 5.17 5.90
CA LEU A 50 -0.20 4.22 6.47
C LEU A 50 -0.58 3.69 7.86
N VAL A 51 -1.48 4.36 8.57
CA VAL A 51 -1.86 3.95 9.94
C VAL A 51 -3.29 3.47 10.08
N THR A 52 -4.15 3.72 9.11
CA THR A 52 -5.58 3.34 9.17
C THR A 52 -6.02 2.43 8.02
N ALA A 53 -5.24 2.28 6.96
CA ALA A 53 -5.62 1.41 5.85
C ALA A 53 -5.58 -0.07 6.31
N PRO A 54 -6.69 -0.81 6.16
CA PRO A 54 -6.72 -2.23 6.51
C PRO A 54 -5.65 -3.01 5.74
N GLY A 55 -4.87 -3.82 6.45
CA GLY A 55 -3.79 -4.62 5.88
C GLY A 55 -2.44 -3.91 5.77
N VAL A 56 -2.37 -2.60 6.04
CA VAL A 56 -1.10 -1.92 6.27
C VAL A 56 -0.70 -2.09 7.74
N CYS A 57 0.27 -2.97 7.98
CA CYS A 57 0.80 -3.25 9.31
C CYS A 57 2.32 -3.11 9.24
N LEU A 58 2.80 -1.87 9.39
CA LEU A 58 4.23 -1.56 9.40
C LEU A 58 4.77 -1.61 10.83
N ASP A 59 5.90 -2.27 11.01
CA ASP A 59 6.68 -2.14 12.23
C ASP A 59 7.81 -1.09 12.08
N TYR A 60 8.58 -0.87 13.15
CA TYR A 60 9.67 0.10 13.14
C TYR A 60 10.81 -0.27 12.15
N ALA A 61 11.01 -1.55 11.87
CA ALA A 61 12.01 -2.00 10.90
C ALA A 61 11.53 -1.76 9.47
N ASP A 62 10.25 -1.99 9.19
CA ASP A 62 9.64 -1.69 7.89
C ASP A 62 9.73 -0.21 7.55
N LEU A 63 9.52 0.68 8.53
CA LEU A 63 9.63 2.13 8.35
C LEU A 63 11.05 2.61 8.00
N ALA A 64 12.08 1.77 8.21
CA ALA A 64 13.44 2.07 7.78
C ALA A 64 13.66 1.81 6.27
N SER A 65 12.80 1.03 5.62
CA SER A 65 12.91 0.68 4.20
C SER A 65 12.03 1.56 3.32
N ASP A 66 12.63 2.38 2.48
CA ASP A 66 11.92 3.28 1.55
C ASP A 66 10.95 2.52 0.65
N ASP A 67 11.38 1.35 0.16
CA ASP A 67 10.60 0.59 -0.81
C ASP A 67 9.37 -0.03 -0.17
N VAL A 68 9.50 -0.54 1.06
CA VAL A 68 8.35 -1.04 1.84
C VAL A 68 7.36 0.08 2.11
N VAL A 69 7.83 1.28 2.47
CA VAL A 69 6.96 2.44 2.67
C VAL A 69 6.25 2.83 1.37
N ARG A 70 6.96 2.89 0.24
CA ARG A 70 6.35 3.20 -1.08
C ARG A 70 5.29 2.18 -1.48
N ASP A 71 5.59 0.89 -1.32
CA ASP A 71 4.65 -0.19 -1.67
C ASP A 71 3.43 -0.20 -0.75
N SER A 72 3.62 0.12 0.53
CA SER A 72 2.52 0.24 1.48
C SER A 72 1.59 1.41 1.15
N VAL A 73 2.15 2.56 0.73
CA VAL A 73 1.35 3.68 0.24
C VAL A 73 0.56 3.29 -1.00
N ARG A 74 1.20 2.62 -1.99
CA ARG A 74 0.52 2.14 -3.20
C ARG A 74 -0.63 1.21 -2.87
N PHE A 75 -0.38 0.25 -1.96
CA PHE A 75 -1.41 -0.66 -1.50
C PHE A 75 -2.56 0.09 -0.82
N ALA A 76 -2.25 0.99 0.13
CA ALA A 76 -3.25 1.78 0.85
C ALA A 76 -4.12 2.61 -0.09
N LEU A 77 -3.53 3.23 -1.12
CA LEU A 77 -4.25 4.01 -2.14
C LEU A 77 -5.24 3.16 -2.95
N ILE A 78 -4.90 1.90 -3.22
CA ILE A 78 -5.77 0.99 -3.97
C ILE A 78 -6.91 0.47 -3.10
N THR A 79 -6.67 0.28 -1.80
CA THR A 79 -7.63 -0.37 -0.88
C THR A 79 -8.49 0.60 -0.10
N THR A 80 -8.13 1.88 -0.06
CA THR A 80 -8.83 2.89 0.75
C THR A 80 -9.74 3.75 -0.11
N ASP A 81 -10.96 3.99 0.37
CA ASP A 81 -11.83 5.03 -0.19
C ASP A 81 -11.29 6.42 0.16
N LEU A 82 -10.77 7.12 -0.86
CA LEU A 82 -10.15 8.43 -0.73
C LEU A 82 -11.15 9.53 -0.37
N LEU A 83 -12.45 9.36 -0.65
CA LEU A 83 -13.47 10.37 -0.34
C LEU A 83 -13.68 10.57 1.17
N SER A 84 -13.31 9.57 1.98
CA SER A 84 -13.40 9.59 3.44
C SER A 84 -12.07 9.92 4.13
N LEU A 85 -11.04 10.28 3.37
CA LEU A 85 -9.69 10.41 3.88
C LEU A 85 -9.47 11.72 4.65
N ASP A 86 -10.08 12.82 4.21
CA ASP A 86 -9.94 14.14 4.83
C ASP A 86 -10.34 14.14 6.31
N GLN A 87 -11.54 13.64 6.62
CA GLN A 87 -12.06 13.63 8.00
C GLN A 87 -11.23 12.73 8.92
N ARG A 88 -10.67 11.63 8.41
CA ARG A 88 -9.77 10.76 9.17
C ARG A 88 -8.42 11.42 9.39
N SER A 89 -7.95 12.17 8.40
CA SER A 89 -6.66 12.86 8.43
C SER A 89 -6.60 13.94 9.48
N GLU A 90 -7.67 14.69 9.70
CA GLU A 90 -7.75 15.65 10.79
C GLU A 90 -7.50 14.99 12.16
N ARG A 91 -8.12 13.84 12.42
CA ARG A 91 -7.98 13.11 13.69
C ARG A 91 -6.57 12.55 13.88
N VAL A 92 -6.01 11.94 12.83
CA VAL A 92 -4.63 11.41 12.87
C VAL A 92 -3.64 12.53 13.11
N MET A 93 -3.82 13.68 12.45
CA MET A 93 -2.96 14.85 12.61
C MET A 93 -3.04 15.46 14.00
N ALA A 94 -4.22 15.50 14.63
CA ALA A 94 -4.36 15.94 16.02
C ALA A 94 -3.51 15.09 16.98
N VAL A 95 -3.50 13.75 16.80
CA VAL A 95 -2.63 12.88 17.60
C VAL A 95 -1.17 13.10 17.25
N TYR A 96 -0.82 13.19 15.96
CA TYR A 96 0.56 13.41 15.49
C TYR A 96 1.16 14.75 15.94
N ARG A 97 0.34 15.78 16.15
CA ARG A 97 0.76 17.07 16.73
C ARG A 97 0.85 17.05 18.25
N GLY A 98 0.29 16.02 18.90
CA GLY A 98 0.20 15.93 20.36
C GLY A 98 -0.99 16.69 20.94
N ASP A 99 -1.90 17.19 20.11
CA ASP A 99 -3.12 17.92 20.52
C ASP A 99 -4.17 16.98 21.11
N ALA A 100 -4.09 15.69 20.79
CA ALA A 100 -4.97 14.64 21.30
C ALA A 100 -4.17 13.40 21.71
N PRO A 101 -4.60 12.67 22.75
CA PRO A 101 -4.01 11.38 23.08
C PRO A 101 -4.34 10.34 22.00
N GLY A 102 -3.44 9.36 21.82
CA GLY A 102 -3.73 8.17 21.03
C GLY A 102 -4.91 7.37 21.62
N SER A 103 -5.49 6.46 20.85
CA SER A 103 -6.63 5.64 21.30
C SER A 103 -6.47 4.20 20.85
N HIS A 104 -7.35 3.27 21.26
CA HIS A 104 -7.33 1.91 20.70
C HIS A 104 -7.47 1.88 19.17
N ALA A 105 -8.04 2.92 18.57
CA ALA A 105 -8.22 3.04 17.13
C ALA A 105 -7.07 3.78 16.42
N LEU A 106 -6.16 4.43 17.15
CA LEU A 106 -5.07 5.23 16.57
C LEU A 106 -3.75 4.97 17.30
N PRO A 107 -2.64 4.75 16.57
CA PRO A 107 -1.34 4.48 17.18
C PRO A 107 -0.88 5.58 18.14
N SER A 108 0.14 5.25 18.94
CA SER A 108 0.76 6.23 19.83
C SER A 108 1.40 7.39 19.05
N PHE A 109 1.50 8.54 19.71
CA PHE A 109 2.21 9.72 19.18
C PHE A 109 3.63 9.38 18.71
N GLU A 110 4.38 8.58 19.48
CA GLU A 110 5.74 8.16 19.15
C GLU A 110 5.79 7.39 17.83
N TYR A 111 4.88 6.42 17.64
CA TYR A 111 4.82 5.68 16.39
C TYR A 111 4.44 6.59 15.22
N LEU A 112 3.43 7.46 15.39
CA LEU A 112 3.05 8.44 14.36
C LEU A 112 4.21 9.36 13.98
N ARG A 113 5.08 9.72 14.93
CA ARG A 113 6.28 10.51 14.68
C ARG A 113 7.29 9.76 13.81
N CYS A 114 7.47 8.46 14.05
CA CYS A 114 8.30 7.59 13.21
C CYS A 114 7.74 7.46 11.79
N VAL A 115 6.43 7.23 11.64
CA VAL A 115 5.79 7.16 10.33
C VAL A 115 5.94 8.49 9.59
N GLY A 116 5.71 9.61 10.27
CA GLY A 116 5.91 10.94 9.69
C GLY A 116 7.34 11.18 9.22
N SER A 117 8.34 10.75 9.99
CA SER A 117 9.74 10.82 9.57
C SER A 117 10.02 9.95 8.33
N ALA A 118 9.41 8.77 8.24
CA ALA A 118 9.53 7.92 7.06
C ALA A 118 8.90 8.58 5.82
N ILE A 119 7.73 9.21 5.97
CA ILE A 119 7.08 9.96 4.88
C ILE A 119 7.97 11.10 4.39
N THR A 120 8.52 11.92 5.30
CA THR A 120 9.41 13.02 4.94
C THR A 120 10.65 12.52 4.20
N ARG A 121 11.24 11.43 4.68
CA ARG A 121 12.43 10.83 4.07
C ARG A 121 12.15 10.27 2.67
N VAL A 122 11.03 9.58 2.49
CA VAL A 122 10.72 8.85 1.24
C VAL A 122 10.15 9.76 0.16
N PHE A 123 9.36 10.77 0.55
CA PHE A 123 8.57 11.61 -0.38
C PHE A 123 8.95 13.09 -0.34
N GLY A 124 9.81 13.53 0.58
CA GLY A 124 10.18 14.94 0.73
C GLY A 124 9.02 15.83 1.21
N LEU A 125 8.01 15.24 1.85
CA LEU A 125 6.83 15.96 2.36
C LEU A 125 6.98 16.21 3.85
N GLU A 126 6.63 17.41 4.29
CA GLU A 126 6.62 17.79 5.70
C GLU A 126 5.19 18.13 6.15
N ALA A 127 4.93 17.95 7.44
CA ALA A 127 3.67 18.37 8.02
C ALA A 127 3.60 19.91 7.98
N ALA A 128 2.54 20.45 7.41
CA ALA A 128 2.23 21.87 7.56
C ALA A 128 1.93 22.16 9.05
N LEU A 129 2.74 23.06 9.63
CA LEU A 129 2.61 23.56 10.99
C LEU A 129 1.35 24.41 11.12
#